data_AF-A0A7J3VIN2-F1
#
_entry.id   AF-A0A7J3VIN2-F1
#
_cell.length_a   1.000
_cell.length_b   1.000
_cell.length_c   1.000
_cell.angle_alpha   90.00
_cell.angle_beta   90.00
_cell.angle_gamma   90.00
#
_symmetry.space_group_name_H-M   'P 1'
#
loop_
_entity.id
_entity.type
_entity.pdbx_description
1 polymer ?
#
loop_
_entity_poly.entity_id
_entity_poly.type
_entity_poly.pdbx_seq_one_letter_code
_entity_poly.pdbx_strand_id
1 'polypeptide(L)'
;MLVASSPATNVIQHLENHGHIYFVIGGTFSEVFMYLVKHDEPLEGNFITYNSYSGEIGVSEKVSTEPNINSFPVIEIKKQDLITEETLEALKKL
;
A
#
# COMPACT_ATOMS: atom_id res chain seq x y z
N MET A 1 -17.41 -1.02 -15.13
CA MET A 1 -17.34 -0.29 -13.86
C MET A 1 -16.18 0.69 -13.97
N LEU A 2 -16.44 2.00 -14.03
CA LEU A 2 -15.37 3.01 -14.04
C LEU A 2 -14.87 3.15 -12.61
N VAL A 3 -13.68 2.60 -12.34
CA VAL A 3 -12.98 2.84 -11.07
C VAL A 3 -12.41 4.25 -11.16
N ALA A 4 -12.99 5.18 -10.41
CA ALA A 4 -12.41 6.50 -10.23
C ALA A 4 -11.30 6.37 -9.19
N SER A 5 -10.13 5.94 -9.65
CA SER A 5 -8.95 5.89 -8.82
C SER A 5 -8.57 7.33 -8.47
N SER A 6 -8.67 7.70 -7.19
CA SER A 6 -8.10 8.96 -6.68
C SER A 6 -6.66 9.11 -7.20
N PRO A 7 -6.16 10.32 -7.51
CA PRO A 7 -4.73 10.51 -7.83
C PRO A 7 -3.76 9.96 -6.76
N ALA A 8 -4.27 9.57 -5.58
CA ALA A 8 -3.57 8.81 -4.54
C ALA A 8 -3.42 7.29 -4.79
N THR A 9 -3.93 6.70 -5.88
CA THR A 9 -3.84 5.25 -6.13
C THR A 9 -2.47 4.75 -6.59
N ASN A 10 -1.52 5.63 -6.84
CA ASN A 10 -0.14 5.25 -7.19
C ASN A 10 0.81 5.30 -5.99
N VAL A 11 0.30 5.42 -4.76
CA VAL A 11 1.14 5.40 -3.56
C VAL A 11 0.61 4.36 -2.59
N ILE A 12 1.52 3.64 -1.96
CA ILE A 12 1.22 2.68 -0.90
C ILE A 12 1.40 3.42 0.42
N GLN A 13 0.40 3.36 1.28
CA GLN A 13 0.44 4.02 2.59
C GLN A 13 0.98 3.04 3.61
N HIS A 14 1.96 3.46 4.40
CA HIS A 14 2.51 2.69 5.51
C HIS A 14 2.12 3.32 6.85
N LEU A 15 1.57 2.50 7.74
CA LEU A 15 1.23 2.87 9.12
C LEU A 15 1.86 1.86 10.08
N GLU A 16 2.67 2.35 11.01
CA GLU A 16 3.18 1.57 12.13
C GLU A 16 2.13 1.53 13.25
N ASN A 17 1.54 0.36 13.48
CA ASN A 17 0.61 0.10 14.58
C ASN A 17 0.64 -1.38 14.98
N HIS A 18 1.40 -1.70 16.04
CA HIS A 18 1.60 -3.09 16.50
C HIS A 18 2.00 -4.03 15.35
N GLY A 19 2.92 -3.56 14.50
CA GLY A 19 3.31 -4.13 13.22
C GLY A 19 3.27 -3.07 12.11
N HIS A 20 3.54 -3.49 10.88
CA HIS A 20 3.65 -2.63 9.71
C HIS A 20 2.49 -2.88 8.76
N ILE A 21 1.60 -1.90 8.64
CA ILE A 21 0.38 -2.02 7.83
C ILE A 21 0.56 -1.22 6.56
N TYR A 22 0.45 -1.89 5.42
CA TYR A 22 0.52 -1.28 4.10
C TYR A 22 -0.84 -1.33 3.44
N PHE A 23 -1.32 -0.20 2.94
CA PHE A 23 -2.65 -0.14 2.35
C PHE A 23 -2.77 0.84 1.19
N VAL A 24 -3.74 0.55 0.33
CA VAL A 24 -4.17 1.42 -0.75
C VAL A 24 -5.67 1.63 -0.65
N ILE A 25 -6.08 2.87 -0.91
CA ILE A 25 -7.48 3.26 -0.88
C ILE A 25 -7.98 3.29 -2.32
N GLY A 26 -8.87 2.35 -2.64
CA GLY A 26 -9.64 2.31 -3.87
C GLY A 26 -11.07 2.77 -3.64
N GLY A 27 -11.80 3.02 -4.71
CA GLY A 27 -13.19 3.37 -4.58
C GLY A 27 -13.90 3.49 -5.92
N THR A 28 -15.21 3.50 -5.85
CA THR A 28 -16.12 3.95 -6.90
C THR A 28 -16.68 5.32 -6.50
N PHE A 29 -17.64 5.86 -7.26
CA PHE A 29 -18.34 7.08 -6.86
C PHE A 29 -19.21 6.92 -5.60
N SER A 30 -19.60 5.69 -5.27
CA SER A 30 -20.53 5.41 -4.16
C SER A 30 -19.88 4.65 -3.01
N GLU A 31 -18.73 4.03 -3.23
CA GLU A 31 -18.12 3.10 -2.29
C GLU A 31 -16.62 3.35 -2.18
N VAL A 32 -16.07 3.11 -0.99
CA VAL A 32 -14.64 3.15 -0.72
C VAL A 32 -14.22 1.78 -0.24
N PHE A 33 -13.14 1.26 -0.83
CA PHE A 33 -12.55 -0.03 -0.46
C PHE A 33 -11.10 0.20 -0.05
N MET A 34 -10.67 -0.47 1.00
CA MET A 34 -9.29 -0.44 1.44
C MET A 34 -8.70 -1.83 1.27
N TYR A 35 -7.65 -1.93 0.48
CA TYR A 35 -6.83 -3.14 0.39
C TYR A 35 -5.64 -2.94 1.30
N LEU A 36 -5.38 -3.91 2.18
CA LEU A 36 -4.30 -3.81 3.14
C LEU A 36 -3.62 -5.14 3.37
N VAL A 37 -2.37 -5.07 3.79
CA VAL A 37 -1.55 -6.20 4.24
C VAL A 37 -0.78 -5.79 5.48
N LYS A 38 -0.54 -6.73 6.39
CA LYS A 38 0.25 -6.54 7.60
C LYS A 38 1.53 -7.37 7.53
N HIS A 39 2.63 -6.77 7.95
CA HIS A 39 3.91 -7.43 8.16
C HIS A 39 4.40 -7.21 9.59
N ASP A 40 5.20 -8.15 10.11
CA ASP A 40 5.85 -8.03 11.41
C ASP A 40 7.06 -7.10 11.36
N GLU A 41 7.77 -7.09 10.22
CA GLU A 41 8.93 -6.24 9.95
C GLU A 41 8.60 -5.23 8.83
N PRO A 42 9.23 -4.04 8.83
CA PRO A 42 9.02 -3.04 7.79
C PRO A 42 9.65 -3.52 6.48
N LEU A 43 9.01 -3.19 5.36
CA LEU A 43 9.60 -3.34 4.04
C LEU A 43 10.82 -2.41 3.91
N GLU A 44 11.92 -2.95 3.39
CA GLU A 44 13.14 -2.19 3.17
C GLU A 44 13.02 -1.29 1.94
N GLY A 45 13.07 0.03 2.11
CA GLY A 45 13.13 0.99 1.02
C GLY A 45 11.85 1.79 0.80
N ASN A 46 11.94 2.75 -0.12
CA ASN A 46 10.94 3.80 -0.32
C ASN A 46 9.94 3.51 -1.44
N PHE A 47 10.14 2.44 -2.20
CA PHE A 47 9.30 2.03 -3.31
C PHE A 47 9.09 0.52 -3.30
N ILE A 48 7.88 0.08 -3.60
CA ILE A 48 7.58 -1.31 -3.97
C ILE A 48 7.68 -1.41 -5.49
N THR A 49 8.37 -2.43 -5.96
CA THR A 49 8.55 -2.68 -7.39
C THR A 49 7.77 -3.90 -7.83
N TYR A 50 7.22 -3.83 -9.05
CA TYR A 50 6.55 -4.96 -9.68
C TYR A 50 7.07 -5.14 -11.10
N ASN A 51 7.68 -6.29 -11.37
CA ASN A 51 8.09 -6.67 -12.70
C ASN A 51 6.89 -7.30 -13.43
N SER A 52 6.33 -6.56 -14.39
CA SER A 52 5.16 -7.01 -15.17
C SER A 52 5.44 -8.20 -16.09
N TYR A 53 6.71 -8.52 -16.34
CA TYR A 53 7.11 -9.67 -17.13
C TYR A 53 7.27 -10.94 -16.29
N SER A 54 8.04 -10.89 -15.19
CA SER A 54 8.26 -12.06 -14.31
C SER A 54 7.17 -12.26 -13.25
N GLY A 55 6.40 -11.22 -12.94
CA GLY A 55 5.46 -11.19 -11.84
C GLY A 55 6.10 -11.00 -10.46
N GLU A 56 7.41 -10.78 -10.40
CA GLU A 56 8.13 -10.61 -9.14
C GLU A 56 7.82 -9.27 -8.49
N ILE A 57 7.68 -9.31 -7.16
CA ILE A 57 7.51 -8.13 -6.30
C ILE A 57 8.81 -7.94 -5.51
N GLY A 58 9.29 -6.71 -5.48
CA GLY A 58 10.47 -6.32 -4.74
C GLY A 58 10.34 -4.94 -4.12
N VAL A 59 11.47 -4.41 -3.65
CA VAL A 59 11.56 -3.11 -3.02
C VAL A 59 12.79 -2.35 -3.52
N SER A 60 12.76 -1.02 -3.50
CA SER A 60 13.89 -0.19 -3.91
C SER A 60 13.91 1.17 -3.22
N GLU A 61 15.11 1.77 -3.16
CA GLU A 61 15.32 3.15 -2.68
C GLU A 61 15.00 4.22 -3.73
N LYS A 62 14.92 3.82 -5.00
CA LYS A 62 14.77 4.73 -6.14
C LYS A 62 13.70 4.20 -7.09
N VAL A 63 13.03 5.12 -7.76
CA VAL A 63 12.14 4.82 -8.88
C VAL A 63 12.92 4.04 -9.93
N SER A 64 12.37 2.90 -10.37
CA SER A 64 12.93 2.13 -11.47
C SER A 64 12.73 2.87 -12.79
N THR A 65 13.73 2.81 -13.66
CA THR A 65 13.66 3.34 -15.02
C THR A 65 13.43 2.24 -16.06
N GLU A 66 13.33 0.99 -15.62
CA GLU A 66 13.12 -0.14 -16.52
C GLU A 66 11.67 -0.19 -17.01
N PRO A 67 11.40 -0.32 -18.32
CA PRO A 67 10.05 -0.26 -18.87
C PRO A 67 9.08 -1.32 -18.34
N ASN A 68 9.61 -2.48 -17.94
CA ASN A 68 8.82 -3.61 -17.40
C ASN A 68 8.62 -3.52 -15.89
N ILE A 69 9.27 -2.58 -15.19
CA ILE A 69 9.17 -2.41 -13.75
C ILE A 69 8.29 -1.22 -13.43
N ASN A 70 7.21 -1.46 -12.68
CA ASN A 70 6.43 -0.42 -12.07
C ASN A 70 6.98 -0.14 -10.67
N SER A 71 7.11 1.13 -10.29
CA SER A 71 7.53 1.55 -8.96
C SER A 71 6.41 2.31 -8.27
N PHE A 72 6.00 1.83 -7.10
CA PHE A 72 4.97 2.42 -6.27
C PHE A 72 5.63 3.02 -5.02
N PRO A 73 5.65 4.35 -4.86
CA PRO A 73 6.18 4.97 -3.65
C PRO A 73 5.42 4.51 -2.41
N VAL A 74 6.17 4.28 -1.33
CA VAL A 74 5.64 4.04 0.01
C VAL A 74 5.69 5.36 0.77
N ILE A 75 4.54 5.78 1.33
CA ILE A 75 4.44 7.01 2.11
C ILE A 75 4.11 6.70 3.57
N GLU A 76 4.90 7.29 4.47
CA GLU A 76 4.73 7.14 5.91
C GLU A 76 3.56 7.97 6.43
N ILE A 77 2.60 7.31 7.07
CA ILE A 77 1.41 7.93 7.64
C ILE A 77 1.60 8.12 9.14
N LYS A 78 1.81 9.37 9.55
CA LYS A 78 1.96 9.72 10.98
C LYS A 78 0.66 9.68 11.77
N LYS A 79 -0.46 9.95 11.10
CA LYS A 79 -1.79 9.96 11.70
C LYS A 79 -2.83 9.72 10.60
N GLN A 80 -3.83 8.92 10.93
CA GLN A 80 -4.98 8.65 10.07
C GLN A 80 -6.21 8.44 10.95
N ASP A 81 -7.39 8.80 10.44
CA ASP A 81 -8.68 8.64 11.13
C ASP A 81 -9.66 7.75 10.33
N LEU A 82 -9.15 7.00 9.34
CA LEU A 82 -9.93 6.19 8.38
C LEU A 82 -10.10 4.72 8.82
N ILE A 83 -9.07 4.14 9.41
CA ILE A 83 -9.04 2.76 9.92
C ILE A 83 -9.30 2.84 11.42
N THR A 84 -10.39 2.20 11.85
CA THR A 84 -10.75 2.15 13.27
C THR A 84 -9.82 1.21 14.04
N GLU A 85 -9.64 1.46 15.35
CA GLU A 85 -8.88 0.58 16.23
C GLU A 85 -9.42 -0.86 16.23
N GLU A 86 -10.75 -1.03 16.19
CA GLU A 86 -11.37 -2.36 16.08
C GLU A 86 -10.92 -3.11 14.82
N THR A 87 -10.81 -2.41 13.69
CA THR A 87 -10.31 -2.99 12.44
C THR A 87 -8.85 -3.38 12.57
N LEU A 88 -8.02 -2.50 13.16
CA LEU A 88 -6.60 -2.74 13.40
C LEU A 88 -6.38 -3.94 14.34
N GLU A 89 -7.24 -4.12 15.34
CA GLU A 89 -7.22 -5.26 16.25
C GLU A 89 -7.64 -6.57 15.57
N ALA A 90 -8.65 -6.54 14.68
CA ALA A 90 -9.05 -7.71 13.93
C ALA A 90 -7.91 -8.25 13.05
N LEU A 91 -7.08 -7.35 12.51
CA LEU A 91 -5.88 -7.71 11.73
C LEU A 91 -4.77 -8.37 12.56
N LYS A 92 -4.82 -8.32 13.89
CA LYS A 92 -3.86 -9.06 14.75
C LYS A 92 -4.10 -10.58 14.75
N LYS A 93 -5.27 -11.02 14.28
CA LYS A 93 -5.69 -12.44 14.33
C LYS A 93 -5.47 -13.20 13.01
N LEU A 94 -5.05 -12.49 11.97
CA LEU A 94 -4.60 -13.04 10.69
C LEU A 94 -3.09 -13.27 10.75
#